data_AF-B4FGN0-F1
#
_entry.id   AF-B4FGN0-F1
#
_cell.length_a   1.000
_cell.length_b   1.000
_cell.length_c   1.000
_cell.angle_alpha   90.00
_cell.angle_beta   90.00
_cell.angle_gamma   90.00
#
_symmetry.space_group_name_H-M   'P 1'
#
loop_
_entity.id
_entity.type
_entity.pdbx_description
1 polymer ?
#
loop_
_entity_poly.entity_id
_entity_poly.type
_entity_poly.pdbx_seq_one_letter_code
_entity_poly.pdbx_strand_id
1 'polypeptide(L)'
;MRTSKISRLIYTNSGLAILALTSSAVHLLWKWPRSDRNSGKASASVSPTLWQPPSGILMTNDTTDNNPEEAVHCFALSKNDSYVMSASGGKISLFNMMTFKTMTTFMPAPPAATFLAFHPQDNNIIAIGMDDSTIQIYNVRIDEVKSKLRGHSKRITGLAFSNVLNVLVSSGADAQVIY
;
A
#
# COMPACT_ATOMS: atom_id res chain seq x y z
N MET A 1 -16.05 -6.71 21.00
CA MET A 1 -15.28 -5.98 19.97
C MET A 1 -15.39 -6.75 18.67
N ARG A 2 -15.88 -6.15 17.59
CA ARG A 2 -15.90 -6.80 16.27
C ARG A 2 -14.44 -6.90 15.81
N THR A 3 -13.91 -8.11 15.65
CA THR A 3 -12.53 -8.33 15.21
C THR A 3 -12.43 -8.00 13.72
N SER A 4 -11.73 -6.93 13.37
CA SER A 4 -11.45 -6.59 11.97
C SER A 4 -10.49 -7.60 11.37
N LYS A 5 -10.80 -8.10 10.16
CA LYS A 5 -9.95 -9.07 9.45
C LYS A 5 -8.72 -8.36 8.90
N ILE A 6 -7.61 -9.08 8.76
CA ILE A 6 -6.45 -8.59 8.02
C ILE A 6 -6.71 -8.82 6.53
N SER A 7 -6.81 -7.74 5.76
CA SER A 7 -7.08 -7.78 4.32
C SER A 7 -5.80 -7.91 3.51
N ARG A 8 -4.71 -7.24 3.94
CA ARG A 8 -3.37 -7.34 3.33
C ARG A 8 -2.28 -7.19 4.38
N LEU A 9 -1.12 -7.78 4.11
CA LEU A 9 0.03 -7.78 5.01
C LEU A 9 1.32 -7.83 4.20
N ILE A 10 2.33 -7.06 4.62
CA ILE A 10 3.71 -7.13 4.12
C ILE A 10 4.71 -7.03 5.27
N TYR A 11 5.93 -7.50 5.03
CA TYR A 11 7.09 -7.11 5.83
C TYR A 11 7.60 -5.74 5.37
N THR A 12 8.15 -4.96 6.29
CA THR A 12 8.94 -3.78 5.89
C THR A 12 10.19 -4.21 5.13
N ASN A 13 10.71 -3.35 4.25
CA ASN A 13 11.89 -3.69 3.44
C ASN A 13 13.13 -3.94 4.33
N SER A 14 13.22 -3.26 5.47
CA SER A 14 14.22 -3.52 6.51
C SER A 14 14.08 -4.88 7.22
N GLY A 15 12.93 -5.54 7.11
CA GLY A 15 12.62 -6.79 7.79
C GLY A 15 12.47 -6.66 9.30
N LEU A 16 12.18 -5.46 9.82
CA LEU A 16 12.06 -5.19 11.26
C LEU A 16 10.60 -5.16 11.76
N ALA A 17 9.65 -5.10 10.83
CA ALA A 17 8.24 -4.94 11.16
C ALA A 17 7.33 -5.61 10.14
N ILE A 18 6.09 -5.87 10.56
CA ILE A 18 4.97 -6.25 9.73
C ILE A 18 4.00 -5.07 9.68
N LEU A 19 3.61 -4.66 8.47
CA LEU A 19 2.54 -3.71 8.25
C LEU A 19 1.35 -4.46 7.67
N ALA A 20 0.16 -4.27 8.24
CA ALA A 20 -1.06 -4.88 7.74
C ALA A 20 -2.20 -3.86 7.66
N LEU A 21 -3.05 -4.03 6.65
CA LEU A 21 -4.26 -3.24 6.45
C LEU A 21 -5.48 -4.09 6.81
N THR A 22 -6.31 -3.59 7.71
CA THR A 22 -7.53 -4.26 8.16
C THR A 22 -8.72 -4.00 7.22
N SER A 23 -9.76 -4.82 7.32
CA SER A 23 -11.07 -4.61 6.68
C SER A 23 -11.79 -3.34 7.15
N SER A 24 -11.37 -2.77 8.28
CA SER A 24 -11.85 -1.46 8.77
C SER A 24 -11.02 -0.30 8.23
N ALA A 25 -10.20 -0.52 7.19
CA ALA A 25 -9.37 0.48 6.55
C ALA A 25 -8.29 1.12 7.43
N VAL A 26 -7.89 0.44 8.51
CA VAL A 26 -6.84 0.90 9.44
C VAL A 26 -5.57 0.09 9.23
N HIS A 27 -4.43 0.77 9.19
CA HIS A 27 -3.13 0.10 9.25
C HIS A 27 -2.72 -0.25 10.66
N LEU A 28 -2.16 -1.43 10.82
CA LEU A 28 -1.57 -1.95 12.03
C LEU A 28 -0.09 -2.27 11.78
N LEU A 29 0.78 -1.87 12.69
CA LEU A 29 2.22 -2.06 12.59
C LEU A 29 2.70 -2.91 13.76
N TRP A 30 3.32 -4.05 13.50
CA TRP A 30 3.96 -4.87 14.53
C TRP A 30 5.47 -4.84 14.35
N LYS A 31 6.21 -4.71 15.45
CA LYS A 31 7.68 -4.67 15.43
C LYS A 31 8.24 -5.80 16.29
N TRP A 32 9.35 -6.39 15.86
CA TRP A 32 10.06 -7.32 16.72
C TRP A 32 10.81 -6.57 17.82
N PRO A 33 10.75 -7.07 19.07
CA PRO A 33 11.49 -6.46 20.17
C PRO A 33 12.99 -6.63 19.92
N ARG A 34 13.73 -5.53 20.10
CA ARG A 34 15.20 -5.54 20.06
C ARG A 34 15.73 -5.78 21.47
N SER A 35 16.66 -6.71 21.60
CA SER A 35 17.36 -7.00 22.85
C SER A 35 18.80 -7.41 22.54
N ASP A 36 19.64 -7.60 23.57
CA ASP A 36 21.03 -8.06 23.37
C ASP A 36 21.10 -9.42 22.66
N ARG A 37 20.02 -10.21 22.74
CA ARG A 37 19.92 -11.54 22.11
C ARG A 37 19.16 -11.55 20.77
N ASN A 38 18.48 -10.45 20.42
CA ASN A 38 17.70 -10.36 19.19
C ASN A 38 17.92 -9.02 18.48
N SER A 39 18.30 -9.07 17.20
CA SER A 39 18.50 -7.88 16.38
C SER A 39 17.22 -7.07 16.10
N GLY A 40 16.05 -7.53 16.55
CA GLY A 40 14.75 -6.94 16.22
C GLY A 40 14.31 -7.23 14.79
N LYS A 41 14.92 -8.22 14.15
CA LYS A 41 14.54 -8.69 12.81
C LYS A 41 13.38 -9.68 12.91
N ALA A 42 12.62 -9.76 11.82
CA ALA A 42 11.59 -10.74 11.60
C ALA A 42 12.12 -12.15 11.88
N SER A 43 11.41 -12.86 12.76
CA SER A 43 11.71 -14.24 13.12
C SER A 43 10.44 -14.99 13.46
N ALA A 44 10.41 -16.30 13.16
CA ALA A 44 9.37 -17.21 13.61
C ALA A 44 9.50 -17.60 15.10
N SER A 45 10.69 -17.41 15.69
CA SER A 45 10.96 -17.79 17.09
C SER A 45 10.47 -16.77 18.12
N VAL A 46 10.19 -15.53 17.70
CA VAL A 46 9.77 -14.44 18.57
C VAL A 46 8.56 -13.77 17.94
N SER A 47 7.48 -13.61 18.70
CA SER A 47 6.29 -12.89 18.21
C SER A 47 6.56 -11.38 18.19
N PRO A 48 6.16 -10.67 17.12
CA PRO A 48 6.24 -9.21 17.11
C PRO A 48 5.14 -8.59 17.98
N THR A 49 5.39 -7.39 18.49
CA THR A 49 4.46 -6.65 19.33
C THR A 49 3.77 -5.55 18.53
N LEU A 50 2.47 -5.35 18.75
CA LEU A 50 1.74 -4.23 18.14
C LEU A 50 2.38 -2.92 18.60
N TRP A 51 2.75 -2.09 17.64
CA TRP A 51 3.35 -0.79 17.87
C TRP A 51 2.32 0.29 17.53
N GLN A 52 2.09 1.18 18.48
CA GLN A 52 1.24 2.36 18.31
C GLN A 52 2.07 3.61 18.64
N PRO A 53 1.90 4.71 17.88
CA PRO A 53 2.56 5.95 18.20
C PRO A 53 1.98 6.54 19.50
N PRO A 54 2.79 7.22 20.33
CA PRO A 54 2.30 7.86 21.56
C PRO A 54 1.19 8.89 21.33
N SER A 55 1.10 9.45 20.12
CA SER A 55 0.05 10.39 19.73
C SER A 55 -1.34 9.76 19.62
N GLY A 56 -1.44 8.42 19.56
CA GLY A 56 -2.70 7.70 19.31
C GLY A 56 -3.25 7.86 17.89
N ILE A 57 -2.55 8.59 17.00
CA ILE A 57 -2.95 8.76 15.61
C ILE A 57 -2.83 7.42 14.88
N LEU A 58 -3.85 7.06 14.12
CA LEU A 58 -3.88 5.87 13.27
C LEU A 58 -3.82 6.27 11.80
N MET A 59 -3.16 5.43 11.01
CA MET A 59 -3.18 5.52 9.55
C MET A 59 -4.47 4.86 9.05
N THR A 60 -5.51 5.66 8.85
CA THR A 60 -6.84 5.21 8.40
C THR A 60 -7.12 5.74 7.00
N ASN A 61 -7.44 4.84 6.06
CA ASN A 61 -7.86 5.25 4.72
C ASN A 61 -9.27 5.84 4.73
N ASP A 62 -9.51 6.68 3.74
CA ASP A 62 -10.86 7.03 3.32
C ASP A 62 -11.57 5.80 2.72
N THR A 63 -12.85 5.67 3.02
CA THR A 63 -13.72 4.60 2.52
C THR A 63 -14.94 5.25 1.91
N THR A 64 -15.48 4.70 0.82
CA THR A 64 -16.80 5.13 0.35
C THR A 64 -17.85 4.72 1.39
N ASP A 65 -19.03 5.39 1.42
CA ASP A 65 -20.12 5.10 2.38
C ASP A 65 -20.68 3.66 2.30
N ASN A 66 -20.18 2.86 1.35
CA ASN A 66 -20.47 1.44 1.25
C ASN A 66 -19.64 0.65 2.26
N ASN A 67 -20.15 -0.51 2.69
CA ASN A 67 -19.52 -1.40 3.67
C ASN A 67 -17.99 -1.54 3.44
N PRO A 68 -17.12 -0.99 4.32
CA PRO A 68 -15.68 -1.00 4.11
C PRO A 68 -15.08 -2.41 4.08
N GLU A 69 -15.80 -3.42 4.59
CA GLU A 69 -15.39 -4.83 4.51
C GLU A 69 -15.45 -5.42 3.09
N GLU A 70 -16.16 -4.78 2.15
CA GLU A 70 -16.26 -5.19 0.75
C GLU A 70 -15.33 -4.38 -0.18
N ALA A 71 -14.65 -3.38 0.35
CA ALA A 71 -13.76 -2.53 -0.42
C ALA A 71 -12.52 -3.31 -0.90
N VAL A 72 -12.04 -2.96 -2.10
CA VAL A 72 -10.73 -3.43 -2.54
C VAL A 72 -9.66 -2.68 -1.76
N HIS A 73 -9.01 -3.40 -0.85
CA HIS A 73 -7.87 -2.88 -0.11
C HIS A 73 -6.61 -3.08 -0.92
N CYS A 74 -5.74 -2.07 -0.97
CA CYS A 74 -4.38 -2.20 -1.48
C CYS A 74 -3.46 -1.19 -0.80
N PHE A 75 -2.19 -1.55 -0.67
CA PHE A 75 -1.17 -0.63 -0.20
C PHE A 75 0.21 -1.03 -0.70
N ALA A 76 1.13 -0.08 -0.68
CA ALA A 76 2.53 -0.25 -0.99
C ALA A 76 3.39 0.54 0.01
N LEU A 77 4.62 0.10 0.20
CA LEU A 77 5.59 0.71 1.10
C LEU A 77 6.74 1.30 0.28
N SER A 78 7.18 2.51 0.64
CA SER A 78 8.36 3.12 0.02
C SER A 78 9.61 2.31 0.35
N LYS A 79 10.61 2.36 -0.53
CA LYS A 79 11.85 1.57 -0.41
C LYS A 79 12.60 1.73 0.92
N ASN A 80 12.46 2.90 1.55
CA ASN A 80 13.09 3.26 2.81
C ASN A 80 12.19 3.07 4.05
N ASP A 81 11.03 2.43 3.90
CA ASP A 81 10.04 2.20 4.96
C ASP A 81 9.44 3.47 5.59
N SER A 82 9.66 4.64 5.01
CA SER A 82 9.22 5.93 5.58
C SER A 82 7.78 6.30 5.24
N TYR A 83 7.25 5.77 4.13
CA TYR A 83 5.93 6.14 3.62
C TYR A 83 5.11 4.94 3.19
N VAL A 84 3.81 5.01 3.42
CA VAL A 84 2.84 4.03 2.93
C VAL A 84 1.86 4.74 2.03
N MET A 85 1.64 4.17 0.86
CA MET A 85 0.55 4.55 -0.01
C MET A 85 -0.54 3.50 0.04
N SER A 86 -1.79 3.90 0.19
CA SER A 86 -2.83 2.97 0.60
C SER A 86 -4.23 3.44 0.19
N ALA A 87 -5.10 2.49 -0.14
CA ALA A 87 -6.50 2.74 -0.49
C ALA A 87 -7.41 1.62 0.04
N SER A 88 -8.64 2.00 0.40
CA SER A 88 -9.71 1.10 0.85
C SER A 88 -11.03 1.48 0.18
N GLY A 89 -11.06 1.50 -1.15
CA GLY A 89 -12.26 1.86 -1.94
C GLY A 89 -12.53 3.36 -2.08
N GLY A 90 -12.08 4.19 -1.14
CA GLY A 90 -12.12 5.66 -1.24
C GLY A 90 -10.90 6.26 -1.95
N LYS A 91 -10.50 7.47 -1.55
CA LYS A 91 -9.28 8.13 -2.03
C LYS A 91 -8.02 7.32 -1.68
N ILE A 92 -6.96 7.53 -2.46
CA ILE A 92 -5.62 7.04 -2.12
C ILE A 92 -5.01 7.99 -1.10
N SER A 93 -4.46 7.43 -0.02
CA SER A 93 -3.77 8.16 1.04
C SER A 93 -2.26 7.88 1.02
N LEU A 94 -1.46 8.93 1.24
CA LEU A 94 -0.05 8.81 1.59
C LEU A 94 0.12 9.06 3.09
N PHE A 95 0.66 8.11 3.82
CA PHE A 95 0.95 8.22 5.25
C PHE A 95 2.45 8.27 5.53
N ASN A 96 2.81 8.96 6.60
CA ASN A 96 4.15 8.93 7.17
C ASN A 96 4.26 7.83 8.23
N MET A 97 5.18 6.87 8.05
CA MET A 97 5.33 5.70 8.93
C MET A 97 5.90 6.00 10.32
N MET A 98 6.52 7.17 10.51
CA MET A 98 7.04 7.58 11.82
C MET A 98 5.96 8.22 12.68
N THR A 99 5.13 9.08 12.07
CA THR A 99 4.17 9.94 12.79
C THR A 99 2.72 9.45 12.66
N PHE A 100 2.47 8.51 11.76
CA PHE A 100 1.15 7.98 11.36
C PHE A 100 0.20 9.04 10.79
N LYS A 101 0.71 10.23 10.48
CA LYS A 101 -0.07 11.30 9.88
C LYS A 101 -0.30 11.04 8.40
N THR A 102 -1.51 11.32 7.95
CA THR A 102 -1.83 11.49 6.54
C THR A 102 -1.11 12.72 6.01
N MET A 103 -0.31 12.55 4.98
CA MET A 103 0.41 13.64 4.32
C MET A 103 -0.42 14.27 3.22
N THR A 104 -1.07 13.45 2.40
CA THR A 104 -1.96 13.90 1.33
C THR A 104 -2.94 12.78 0.97
N THR A 105 -4.05 13.16 0.34
CA THR A 105 -4.98 12.23 -0.30
C THR A 105 -5.28 12.70 -1.71
N PHE A 106 -5.39 11.77 -2.65
CA PHE A 106 -5.60 12.07 -4.07
C PHE A 106 -6.39 10.95 -4.75
N MET A 107 -6.79 11.18 -6.00
CA MET A 107 -7.54 10.22 -6.83
C MET A 107 -8.76 9.62 -6.11
N PRO A 108 -9.84 10.40 -5.92
CA PRO A 108 -11.09 9.86 -5.42
C PRO A 108 -11.65 8.78 -6.36
N ALA A 109 -12.29 7.77 -5.78
CA ALA A 109 -13.09 6.81 -6.54
C ALA A 109 -14.42 7.45 -7.02
N PRO A 110 -15.02 6.98 -8.13
CA PRO A 110 -14.51 5.98 -9.08
C PRO A 110 -13.57 6.56 -10.16
N PRO A 111 -12.67 5.75 -10.75
CA PRO A 111 -12.47 4.33 -10.47
C PRO A 111 -11.69 4.10 -9.18
N ALA A 112 -11.91 2.95 -8.53
CA ALA A 112 -11.18 2.59 -7.31
C ALA A 112 -9.77 2.07 -7.63
N ALA A 113 -8.80 2.39 -6.78
CA ALA A 113 -7.47 1.79 -6.86
C ALA A 113 -7.52 0.33 -6.37
N THR A 114 -7.01 -0.59 -7.18
CA THR A 114 -6.99 -2.03 -6.89
C THR A 114 -5.58 -2.53 -6.53
N PHE A 115 -4.54 -1.86 -7.02
CA PHE A 115 -3.14 -2.17 -6.74
C PHE A 115 -2.26 -0.91 -6.76
N LEU A 116 -1.19 -0.92 -5.97
CA LEU A 116 -0.24 0.17 -5.84
C LEU A 116 1.18 -0.38 -5.87
N ALA A 117 2.11 0.34 -6.51
CA ALA A 117 3.53 0.02 -6.49
C ALA A 117 4.39 1.29 -6.54
N PHE A 118 5.39 1.37 -5.67
CA PHE A 118 6.41 2.42 -5.74
C PHE A 118 7.42 2.11 -6.85
N HIS A 119 7.83 3.13 -7.59
CA HIS A 119 8.95 3.02 -8.52
C HIS A 119 10.26 2.77 -7.74
N PRO A 120 11.12 1.83 -8.17
CA PRO A 120 12.21 1.32 -7.34
C PRO A 120 13.38 2.28 -7.16
N GLN A 121 13.48 3.30 -8.00
CA GLN A 121 14.54 4.33 -7.95
C GLN A 121 14.03 5.73 -7.63
N ASP A 122 12.71 5.96 -7.65
CA ASP A 122 12.12 7.28 -7.39
C ASP A 122 10.85 7.12 -6.56
N ASN A 123 10.95 7.39 -5.25
CA ASN A 123 9.83 7.27 -4.32
C ASN A 123 8.69 8.27 -4.60
N ASN A 124 8.87 9.24 -5.50
CA ASN A 124 7.80 10.16 -5.91
C ASN A 124 6.90 9.56 -7.00
N ILE A 125 7.35 8.50 -7.68
CA ILE A 125 6.63 7.88 -8.79
C ILE A 125 5.94 6.60 -8.32
N ILE A 126 4.65 6.51 -8.64
CA ILE A 126 3.78 5.42 -8.23
C ILE A 126 3.07 4.89 -9.47
N ALA A 127 3.01 3.56 -9.61
CA ALA A 127 2.06 2.91 -10.49
C ALA A 127 0.80 2.56 -9.71
N ILE A 128 -0.35 2.96 -10.25
CA ILE A 128 -1.67 2.81 -9.63
C ILE A 128 -2.53 2.01 -10.60
N GLY A 129 -2.87 0.79 -10.21
CA GLY A 129 -3.77 -0.08 -10.95
C GLY A 129 -5.21 0.20 -10.54
N MET A 130 -6.10 0.35 -11.51
CA MET A 130 -7.47 0.77 -11.28
C MET A 130 -8.47 -0.34 -11.63
N ASP A 131 -9.68 -0.20 -11.10
CA ASP A 131 -10.81 -1.10 -11.40
C ASP A 131 -11.28 -0.99 -12.86
N ASP A 132 -11.10 0.19 -13.50
CA ASP A 132 -11.48 0.46 -14.90
C ASP A 132 -10.48 -0.10 -15.94
N SER A 133 -9.63 -1.06 -15.55
CA SER A 133 -8.54 -1.66 -16.35
C SER A 133 -7.35 -0.76 -16.66
N THR A 134 -7.34 0.49 -16.19
CA THR A 134 -6.25 1.43 -16.48
C THR A 134 -5.16 1.38 -15.42
N ILE A 135 -3.94 1.72 -15.83
CA ILE A 135 -2.82 1.93 -14.92
C ILE A 135 -2.38 3.39 -15.04
N GLN A 136 -2.27 4.10 -13.92
CA GLN A 136 -1.78 5.47 -13.90
C GLN A 136 -0.38 5.52 -13.29
N ILE A 137 0.54 6.17 -14.00
CA ILE A 137 1.86 6.54 -13.47
C ILE A 137 1.72 7.95 -12.90
N TYR A 138 1.79 8.05 -11.59
CA TYR A 138 1.50 9.27 -10.85
C TYR A 138 2.75 9.78 -10.13
N ASN A 139 2.95 11.11 -10.13
CA ASN A 139 4.01 11.77 -9.40
C ASN A 139 3.43 12.55 -8.22
N VAL A 140 3.67 12.04 -7.02
CA VAL A 140 3.12 12.58 -5.77
C VAL A 140 3.67 13.97 -5.43
N ARG A 141 4.90 14.27 -5.86
CA ARG A 141 5.57 15.53 -5.51
C ARG A 141 4.93 16.74 -6.19
N ILE A 142 4.47 16.55 -7.43
CA ILE A 142 3.87 17.62 -8.26
C ILE A 142 2.37 17.42 -8.46
N ASP A 143 1.79 16.38 -7.85
CA ASP A 143 0.37 16.03 -7.96
C ASP A 143 -0.12 15.86 -9.41
N GLU A 144 0.60 15.05 -10.20
CA GLU A 144 0.32 14.90 -11.63
C GLU A 144 0.34 13.44 -12.11
N VAL A 145 -0.61 13.08 -12.97
CA VAL A 145 -0.60 11.82 -13.73
C VAL A 145 0.32 11.98 -14.94
N LYS A 146 1.51 11.41 -14.88
CA LYS A 146 2.50 11.46 -15.97
C LYS A 146 2.07 10.62 -17.17
N SER A 147 1.41 9.49 -16.94
CA SER A 147 1.00 8.58 -18.01
C SER A 147 -0.19 7.74 -17.59
N LYS A 148 -1.03 7.40 -18.58
CA LYS A 148 -2.13 6.46 -18.43
C LYS A 148 -1.94 5.30 -19.39
N LEU A 149 -1.63 4.13 -18.85
CA LEU A 149 -1.40 2.90 -19.61
C LEU A 149 -2.71 2.13 -19.75
N ARG A 150 -2.90 1.52 -20.91
CA ARG A 150 -4.05 0.69 -21.28
C ARG A 150 -3.54 -0.58 -21.94
N GLY A 151 -4.33 -1.65 -21.87
CA GLY A 151 -3.99 -2.94 -22.48
C GLY A 151 -4.81 -4.08 -21.89
N HIS A 152 -5.00 -4.06 -20.57
CA HIS A 152 -5.94 -4.94 -19.91
C HIS A 152 -7.38 -4.61 -20.29
N SER A 153 -8.23 -5.63 -20.32
CA SER A 153 -9.67 -5.53 -20.59
C SER A 153 -10.52 -5.64 -19.32
N LYS A 154 -9.89 -5.95 -18.18
CA LYS A 154 -10.51 -6.03 -16.86
C LYS A 154 -9.61 -5.37 -15.80
N ARG A 155 -10.13 -5.20 -14.59
CA ARG A 155 -9.42 -4.57 -13.47
C ARG A 155 -8.01 -5.11 -13.28
N ILE A 156 -7.12 -4.22 -12.85
CA ILE A 156 -5.74 -4.57 -12.53
C ILE A 156 -5.71 -5.42 -11.24
N THR A 157 -4.94 -6.50 -11.26
CA THR A 157 -4.81 -7.48 -10.17
C THR A 157 -3.38 -7.60 -9.65
N GLY A 158 -2.42 -6.91 -10.25
CA GLY A 158 -1.03 -6.93 -9.85
C GLY A 158 -0.20 -5.89 -10.60
N LEU A 159 0.80 -5.35 -9.91
CA LEU A 159 1.79 -4.42 -10.45
C LEU A 159 3.15 -4.73 -9.83
N ALA A 160 4.20 -4.77 -10.66
CA ALA A 160 5.57 -4.95 -10.21
C ALA A 160 6.55 -4.21 -11.12
N PHE A 161 7.36 -3.32 -10.55
CA PHE A 161 8.47 -2.72 -11.29
C PHE A 161 9.68 -3.66 -11.30
N SER A 162 10.36 -3.73 -12.45
CA SER A 162 11.68 -4.35 -12.54
C SER A 162 12.76 -3.40 -12.02
N ASN A 163 13.60 -3.90 -11.11
CA ASN A 163 14.75 -3.15 -10.61
C ASN A 163 15.91 -3.05 -11.63
N VAL A 164 15.83 -3.81 -12.74
CA VAL A 164 16.92 -3.94 -13.71
C VAL A 164 16.50 -3.45 -15.10
N LEU A 165 15.31 -3.84 -15.55
CA LEU A 165 14.88 -3.65 -16.94
C LEU A 165 14.13 -2.32 -17.17
N ASN A 166 13.94 -1.50 -16.13
CA ASN A 166 13.17 -0.25 -16.20
C ASN A 166 11.77 -0.43 -16.84
N VAL A 167 11.11 -1.56 -16.52
CA VAL A 167 9.76 -1.90 -16.99
C VAL A 167 8.80 -2.06 -15.82
N LEU A 168 7.52 -1.87 -16.10
CA LEU A 168 6.41 -2.17 -15.20
C LEU A 168 5.67 -3.38 -15.74
N VAL A 169 5.64 -4.46 -14.98
CA VAL A 169 4.81 -5.64 -15.28
C VAL A 169 3.46 -5.46 -14.58
N SER A 170 2.38 -5.70 -15.30
CA SER A 170 1.01 -5.69 -14.78
C SER A 170 0.30 -7.00 -15.04
N SER A 171 -0.62 -7.36 -14.14
CA SER A 171 -1.58 -8.45 -14.37
C SER A 171 -3.01 -7.94 -14.24
N GLY A 172 -3.92 -8.52 -15.01
CA GLY A 172 -5.34 -8.19 -14.99
C GLY A 172 -6.24 -9.36 -14.61
N ALA A 173 -7.49 -9.08 -14.26
CA ALA A 173 -8.52 -10.11 -14.06
C ALA A 173 -8.97 -10.76 -15.39
N ASP A 174 -8.38 -10.34 -16.51
CA ASP A 174 -8.50 -10.91 -17.84
C ASP A 174 -7.53 -12.08 -18.09
N ALA A 175 -6.84 -12.54 -17.03
CA ALA A 175 -5.85 -13.60 -17.08
C ALA A 175 -4.65 -13.28 -17.98
N GLN A 176 -4.33 -12.00 -18.17
CA GLN A 176 -3.14 -11.57 -18.91
C GLN A 176 -2.09 -10.94 -18.00
N VAL A 177 -0.85 -11.01 -18.46
CA VAL A 177 0.31 -10.30 -17.92
C VAL A 177 0.94 -9.47 -19.04
N ILE A 178 1.16 -8.18 -18.80
CA ILE A 178 1.68 -7.20 -19.77
C ILE A 178 2.92 -6.53 -19.16
N TYR A 179 3.94 -6.19 -19.95
CA TYR A 179 5.18 -5.55 -19.51
C TYR A 179 5.68 -4.48 -20.49
#